data_AF-A0AAN7IJC9-F1
#
_entry.id   AF-A0AAN7IJC9-F1
#
_cell.length_a   1.000
_cell.length_b   1.000
_cell.length_c   1.000
_cell.angle_alpha   90.00
_cell.angle_beta   90.00
_cell.angle_gamma   90.00
#
_symmetry.space_group_name_H-M   'P 1'
#
loop_
_entity.id
_entity.type
_entity.pdbx_description
1 polymer ?
#
loop_
_entity_poly.entity_id
_entity_poly.type
_entity_poly.pdbx_seq_one_letter_code
_entity_poly.pdbx_strand_id
1 'polypeptide(L)'
;MAFKEAQKVLKTKPLIWSGKSEKHTKIPYFHDMEQNPDAKFLHICANETIYGVEYKDYPSPKNGILVADMSSNFYSNPVVVSKFGFIYGGAQPSGVTIVIIKKDLIGNDGIYMAGLAFEDLLDQGGLVEVEKKNKKKAKILYNAYDGSNGFYRCPVEKFVRSFMNVPFTLEKSGLEAEFIKEAAKENMVQQWHKSVGGMRASIYNAMPLAAVEKLVALMKDFQARYA
;
A
#
# COMPACT_ATOMS: atom_id res chain seq x y z
N MET A 1 8.31 2.41 9.60
CA MET A 1 9.37 3.42 9.80
C MET A 1 8.92 4.48 10.81
N ALA A 2 7.77 5.13 10.58
CA ALA A 2 7.18 6.14 11.48
C ALA A 2 7.14 5.73 12.97
N PHE A 3 6.69 4.52 13.29
CA PHE A 3 6.67 4.03 14.67
C PHE A 3 8.06 3.99 15.33
N LYS A 4 9.09 3.53 14.62
CA LYS A 4 10.46 3.47 15.16
C LYS A 4 11.02 4.86 15.45
N GLU A 5 10.71 5.84 14.60
CA GLU A 5 11.09 7.24 14.82
C GLU A 5 10.32 7.85 15.99
N ALA A 6 9.02 7.58 16.09
CA ALA A 6 8.19 8.05 17.19
C ALA A 6 8.68 7.51 18.55
N GLN A 7 9.17 6.27 18.61
CA GLN A 7 9.74 5.69 19.84
C GLN A 7 10.98 6.43 20.36
N LYS A 8 11.67 7.22 19.53
CA LYS A 8 12.83 8.02 19.97
C LYS A 8 12.40 9.25 20.79
N VAL A 9 11.17 9.70 20.62
CA VAL A 9 10.67 10.97 21.21
C VAL A 9 9.50 10.78 22.17
N LEU A 10 8.74 9.69 22.06
CA LEU A 10 7.56 9.43 22.89
C LEU A 10 7.95 8.73 24.20
N LYS A 11 7.47 9.29 25.32
CA LYS A 11 7.72 8.78 26.69
C LYS A 11 6.81 7.59 27.09
N THR A 12 5.72 7.36 26.37
CA THR A 12 4.73 6.29 26.63
C THR A 12 4.76 5.25 25.52
N LYS A 13 4.37 3.99 25.81
CA LYS A 13 4.19 2.95 24.78
C LYS A 13 3.11 3.39 23.78
N PRO A 14 3.46 3.75 22.53
CA PRO A 14 2.52 4.39 21.62
C PRO A 14 1.87 3.40 20.65
N LEU A 15 2.17 2.09 20.79
CA LEU A 15 1.69 1.07 19.88
C LEU A 15 0.33 0.54 20.34
N ILE A 16 -0.71 0.85 19.57
CA ILE A 16 -2.04 0.29 19.76
C ILE A 16 -2.13 -1.10 19.10
N TRP A 17 -1.58 -1.24 17.89
CA TRP A 17 -1.54 -2.53 17.19
C TRP A 17 -0.41 -2.60 16.15
N SER A 18 0.09 -3.82 15.92
CA SER A 18 0.92 -4.14 14.76
C SER A 18 0.53 -5.52 14.23
N GLY A 19 0.55 -5.70 12.91
CA GLY A 19 0.27 -7.01 12.30
C GLY A 19 1.31 -8.10 12.56
N LYS A 20 2.31 -7.87 13.42
CA LYS A 20 3.43 -8.78 13.63
C LYS A 20 2.98 -10.16 14.11
N SER A 21 2.03 -10.21 15.05
CA SER A 21 1.45 -11.46 15.57
C SER A 21 0.78 -12.28 14.47
N GLU A 22 0.29 -11.62 13.43
CA GLU A 22 -0.47 -12.23 12.33
C GLU A 22 0.28 -12.15 11.00
N LYS A 23 1.61 -12.03 11.06
CA LYS A 23 2.48 -12.00 9.87
C LYS A 23 2.10 -10.93 8.84
N HIS A 24 1.49 -9.84 9.30
CA HIS A 24 1.11 -8.66 8.52
C HIS A 24 0.13 -8.97 7.38
N THR A 25 -0.85 -9.85 7.60
CA THR A 25 -1.81 -10.27 6.57
C THR A 25 -3.20 -9.65 6.68
N LYS A 26 -3.46 -8.90 7.76
CA LYS A 26 -4.79 -8.33 8.08
C LYS A 26 -4.70 -6.93 8.66
N ILE A 27 -5.83 -6.26 8.78
CA ILE A 27 -6.01 -5.01 9.53
C ILE A 27 -6.92 -5.32 10.73
N PRO A 28 -6.69 -4.75 11.92
CA PRO A 28 -7.55 -5.02 13.06
C PRO A 28 -8.91 -4.31 12.92
N TYR A 29 -9.93 -4.85 13.59
CA TYR A 29 -11.17 -4.12 13.82
C TYR A 29 -10.93 -3.03 14.87
N PHE A 30 -10.82 -1.79 14.42
CA PHE A 30 -10.42 -0.67 15.28
C PHE A 30 -11.47 -0.22 16.31
N HIS A 31 -12.74 -0.56 16.11
CA HIS A 31 -13.81 -0.09 16.99
C HIS A 31 -13.61 -0.56 18.44
N ASP A 32 -13.12 -1.79 18.60
CA ASP A 32 -12.98 -2.44 19.92
C ASP A 32 -11.59 -2.24 20.54
N MET A 33 -10.70 -1.50 19.86
CA MET A 33 -9.36 -1.27 20.38
C MET A 33 -9.35 -0.22 21.49
N GLU A 34 -8.61 -0.54 22.56
CA GLU A 34 -8.28 0.41 23.60
C GLU A 34 -7.38 1.51 23.02
N GLN A 35 -7.82 2.76 23.16
CA GLN A 35 -7.05 3.92 22.72
C GLN A 35 -6.71 4.76 23.94
N ASN A 36 -5.48 5.27 24.01
CA ASN A 36 -5.08 6.17 25.07
C ASN A 36 -5.98 7.44 25.02
N PRO A 37 -6.75 7.74 26.07
CA PRO A 37 -7.65 8.90 26.08
C PRO A 37 -6.90 10.23 25.97
N ASP A 38 -5.62 10.28 26.34
CA ASP A 38 -4.78 11.48 26.25
C ASP A 38 -4.06 11.61 24.90
N ALA A 39 -4.23 10.63 23.99
CA ALA A 39 -3.60 10.67 22.68
C ALA A 39 -4.06 11.89 21.88
N LYS A 40 -3.10 12.66 21.35
CA LYS A 40 -3.38 13.80 20.47
C LYS A 40 -3.70 13.39 19.04
N PHE A 41 -3.27 12.19 18.65
CA PHE A 41 -3.55 11.64 17.34
C PHE A 41 -3.49 10.11 17.34
N LEU A 42 -4.18 9.53 16.38
CA LEU A 42 -4.04 8.15 15.93
C LEU A 42 -3.26 8.16 14.61
N HIS A 43 -2.11 7.48 14.55
CA HIS A 43 -1.33 7.35 13.32
C HIS A 43 -1.58 5.99 12.65
N ILE A 44 -1.79 6.01 11.33
CA ILE A 44 -1.88 4.81 10.50
C ILE A 44 -0.92 4.88 9.30
N CYS A 45 -0.51 3.71 8.82
CA CYS A 45 0.01 3.55 7.46
C CYS A 45 -1.14 3.05 6.58
N ALA A 46 -1.64 3.90 5.68
CA ALA A 46 -2.85 3.63 4.90
C ALA A 46 -2.63 2.48 3.89
N ASN A 47 -1.42 2.37 3.36
CA ASN A 47 -0.98 1.24 2.54
C ASN A 47 0.42 0.77 2.99
N GLU A 48 0.49 -0.42 3.55
CA GLU A 48 1.75 -1.06 3.92
C GLU A 48 2.37 -1.70 2.67
N THR A 49 3.44 -1.08 2.19
CA THR A 49 4.08 -1.42 0.90
C THR A 49 4.70 -2.82 0.91
N ILE A 50 5.23 -3.28 2.04
CA ILE A 50 5.95 -4.55 2.12
C ILE A 50 4.94 -5.69 1.99
N TYR A 51 4.01 -5.78 2.91
CA TYR A 51 3.08 -6.89 3.04
C TYR A 51 1.80 -6.70 2.23
N GLY A 52 1.62 -5.56 1.54
CA GLY A 52 0.50 -5.37 0.62
C GLY A 52 -0.86 -5.27 1.32
N VAL A 53 -0.88 -4.66 2.51
CA VAL A 53 -2.09 -4.45 3.32
C VAL A 53 -2.52 -3.00 3.19
N GLU A 54 -3.78 -2.78 2.82
CA GLU A 54 -4.34 -1.44 2.56
C GLU A 54 -5.68 -1.22 3.26
N TYR A 55 -5.80 -0.08 3.91
CA TYR A 55 -7.07 0.39 4.47
C TYR A 55 -8.04 0.75 3.35
N LYS A 56 -9.20 0.09 3.33
CA LYS A 56 -10.33 0.45 2.45
C LYS A 56 -11.27 1.44 3.11
N ASP A 57 -11.33 1.38 4.43
CA ASP A 57 -11.97 2.34 5.32
C ASP A 57 -11.01 2.72 6.44
N TYR A 58 -11.22 3.89 7.05
CA TYR A 58 -10.30 4.45 8.04
C TYR A 58 -10.89 4.40 9.46
N PRO A 59 -10.05 4.14 10.48
CA PRO A 59 -10.50 4.18 11.87
C PRO A 59 -10.82 5.60 12.31
N SER A 60 -11.69 5.73 13.31
CA SER A 60 -11.93 7.01 14.00
C SER A 60 -11.16 7.04 15.32
N PRO A 61 -10.37 8.09 15.58
CA PRO A 61 -9.74 8.27 16.89
C PRO A 61 -10.82 8.57 17.94
N LYS A 62 -10.68 8.03 19.15
CA LYS A 62 -11.54 8.34 20.30
C LYS A 62 -11.25 9.75 20.86
N ASN A 63 -10.02 10.22 20.71
CA ASN A 63 -9.59 11.59 21.02
C ASN A 63 -8.54 12.06 19.99
N GLY A 64 -8.51 13.37 19.73
CA GLY A 64 -7.56 13.98 18.81
C GLY A 64 -7.86 13.74 17.33
N ILE A 65 -6.82 13.68 16.51
CA ILE A 65 -6.93 13.63 15.04
C ILE A 65 -6.46 12.31 14.45
N LEU A 66 -6.93 11.98 13.24
CA LEU A 66 -6.35 10.91 12.45
C LEU A 66 -5.18 11.43 11.61
N VAL A 67 -4.05 10.74 11.67
CA VAL A 67 -2.84 11.00 10.89
C VAL A 67 -2.58 9.79 9.99
N ALA A 68 -2.39 10.01 8.69
CA ALA A 68 -2.15 8.92 7.74
C ALA A 68 -0.89 9.12 6.91
N ASP A 69 -0.04 8.09 6.91
CA ASP A 69 0.99 7.88 5.90
C ASP A 69 0.34 7.24 4.67
N MET A 70 0.26 7.99 3.57
CA MET A 70 -0.28 7.55 2.29
C MET A 70 0.82 7.45 1.23
N SER A 71 2.10 7.34 1.61
CA SER A 71 3.23 7.41 0.66
C SER A 71 3.14 6.43 -0.52
N SER A 72 2.56 5.24 -0.32
CA SER A 72 2.46 4.21 -1.37
C SER A 72 1.03 3.98 -1.90
N ASN A 73 0.09 4.86 -1.56
CA ASN A 73 -1.23 4.91 -2.21
C ASN A 73 -1.76 6.34 -2.42
N PHE A 74 -0.89 7.34 -2.33
CA PHE A 74 -1.21 8.75 -2.54
C PHE A 74 -1.82 8.92 -3.93
N TYR A 75 -2.97 9.60 -4.02
CA TYR A 75 -3.72 9.81 -5.26
C TYR A 75 -4.10 8.54 -6.04
N SER A 76 -4.17 7.38 -5.38
CA SER A 76 -4.58 6.13 -6.05
C SER A 76 -6.10 5.91 -6.07
N ASN A 77 -6.84 6.62 -5.22
CA ASN A 77 -8.30 6.62 -5.12
C ASN A 77 -8.83 7.91 -4.44
N PRO A 78 -10.13 8.22 -4.54
CA PRO A 78 -10.73 9.32 -3.77
C PRO A 78 -10.59 9.10 -2.27
N VAL A 79 -10.31 10.18 -1.53
CA VAL A 79 -10.19 10.19 -0.08
C VAL A 79 -11.08 11.29 0.50
N VAL A 80 -11.86 10.96 1.53
CA VAL A 80 -12.63 11.95 2.29
C VAL A 80 -11.69 12.67 3.26
N VAL A 81 -11.01 13.70 2.77
CA VAL A 81 -9.93 14.42 3.48
C VAL A 81 -10.37 14.97 4.84
N SER A 82 -11.65 15.33 5.00
CA SER A 82 -12.20 15.85 6.27
C SER A 82 -12.08 14.89 7.46
N LYS A 83 -11.95 13.58 7.20
CA LYS A 83 -11.70 12.54 8.23
C LYS A 83 -10.31 12.64 8.86
N PHE A 84 -9.36 13.32 8.22
CA PHE A 84 -7.96 13.40 8.64
C PHE A 84 -7.62 14.78 9.21
N GLY A 85 -6.76 14.82 10.22
CA GLY A 85 -6.08 16.05 10.60
C GLY A 85 -4.81 16.28 9.80
N PHE A 86 -4.11 15.20 9.44
CA PHE A 86 -2.83 15.24 8.74
C PHE A 86 -2.69 14.02 7.81
N ILE A 87 -2.30 14.26 6.57
CA ILE A 87 -1.94 13.23 5.60
C ILE A 87 -0.56 13.60 5.06
N TYR A 88 0.34 12.63 4.93
CA TYR A 88 1.60 12.82 4.23
C TYR A 88 1.93 11.68 3.29
N GLY A 89 2.69 11.98 2.26
CA GLY A 89 3.20 11.00 1.32
C GLY A 89 4.50 11.47 0.67
N GLY A 90 5.53 10.65 0.74
CA GLY A 90 6.76 10.87 -0.04
C GLY A 90 6.54 10.54 -1.50
N ALA A 91 6.66 11.51 -2.39
CA ALA A 91 6.66 11.30 -3.83
C ALA A 91 8.05 10.85 -4.29
N GLN A 92 8.26 9.54 -4.44
CA GLN A 92 9.48 9.00 -5.06
C GLN A 92 9.27 8.80 -6.58
N PRO A 93 10.26 9.12 -7.43
CA PRO A 93 11.65 9.51 -7.14
C PRO A 93 11.87 11.02 -6.95
N SER A 94 10.82 11.85 -6.97
CA SER A 94 10.94 13.32 -7.00
C SER A 94 11.67 13.93 -5.80
N GLY A 95 11.81 13.20 -4.68
CA GLY A 95 12.41 13.71 -3.45
C GLY A 95 11.49 14.66 -2.67
N VAL A 96 10.28 14.91 -3.17
CA VAL A 96 9.29 15.80 -2.55
C VAL A 96 8.42 15.00 -1.57
N THR A 97 8.10 15.60 -0.42
CA THR A 97 7.05 15.09 0.47
C THR A 97 5.87 16.04 0.43
N ILE A 98 4.69 15.50 0.15
CA ILE A 98 3.44 16.26 0.17
C ILE A 98 2.79 16.08 1.54
N VAL A 99 2.32 17.18 2.11
CA VAL A 99 1.58 17.21 3.38
C VAL A 99 0.24 17.93 3.17
N ILE A 100 -0.84 17.30 3.61
CA ILE A 100 -2.17 17.89 3.70
C ILE A 100 -2.52 17.96 5.19
N ILE A 101 -2.66 19.16 5.74
CA ILE A 101 -2.92 19.39 7.16
C ILE A 101 -4.12 20.33 7.32
N LYS A 102 -4.99 20.08 8.32
CA LYS A 102 -6.06 21.01 8.67
C LYS A 102 -5.47 22.32 9.19
N LYS A 103 -5.99 23.45 8.71
CA LYS A 103 -5.43 24.78 8.98
C LYS A 103 -5.37 25.13 10.47
N ASP A 104 -6.35 24.67 11.25
CA ASP A 104 -6.44 24.88 12.71
C ASP A 104 -5.35 24.11 13.50
N LEU A 105 -4.64 23.19 12.87
CA LEU A 105 -3.50 22.47 13.46
C LEU A 105 -2.15 23.13 13.17
N ILE A 106 -2.12 24.15 12.32
CA ILE A 106 -0.91 24.85 11.91
C ILE A 106 -0.65 25.98 12.92
N GLY A 107 0.50 25.95 13.60
CA GLY A 107 0.99 27.12 14.35
C GLY A 107 1.49 28.23 13.41
N ASN A 108 1.80 29.42 13.92
CA ASN A 108 2.12 30.61 13.09
C ASN A 108 3.34 30.47 12.13
N ASP A 109 4.11 29.38 12.17
CA ASP A 109 5.39 29.23 11.45
C ASP A 109 5.40 28.14 10.34
N GLY A 110 4.24 27.71 9.84
CA GLY A 110 4.15 26.66 8.83
C GLY A 110 4.41 27.12 7.39
N ILE A 111 5.43 26.56 6.73
CA ILE A 111 5.69 26.76 5.28
C ILE A 111 4.81 25.82 4.45
N TYR A 112 4.06 26.38 3.50
CA TYR A 112 3.23 25.65 2.53
C TYR A 112 4.01 25.39 1.24
N MET A 113 4.11 24.13 0.83
CA MET A 113 4.56 23.76 -0.51
C MET A 113 3.60 22.72 -1.09
N ALA A 114 2.85 23.11 -2.11
CA ALA A 114 2.11 22.18 -2.96
C ALA A 114 2.31 22.59 -4.42
N GLY A 115 2.83 21.68 -5.23
CA GLY A 115 2.94 21.89 -6.67
C GLY A 115 3.75 20.80 -7.36
N LEU A 116 3.14 20.22 -8.40
CA LEU A 116 3.67 19.30 -9.43
C LEU A 116 3.38 17.79 -9.21
N ALA A 117 2.18 17.39 -9.65
CA ALA A 117 1.84 16.15 -10.37
C ALA A 117 0.30 16.02 -10.55
N PHE A 118 -0.39 17.10 -10.94
CA PHE A 118 -1.86 17.16 -10.91
C PHE A 118 -2.52 17.11 -12.29
N GLU A 119 -1.87 17.64 -13.31
CA GLU A 119 -2.45 17.78 -14.66
C GLU A 119 -2.74 16.41 -15.29
N ASP A 120 -1.78 15.49 -15.29
CA ASP A 120 -1.98 14.12 -15.81
C ASP A 120 -3.12 13.37 -15.09
N LEU A 121 -3.26 13.53 -13.77
CA LEU A 121 -4.37 12.90 -13.04
C LEU A 121 -5.73 13.49 -13.42
N LEU A 122 -5.78 14.79 -13.69
CA LEU A 122 -7.00 15.46 -14.15
C LEU A 122 -7.35 15.07 -15.58
N ASP A 123 -6.36 15.02 -16.49
CA ASP A 123 -6.52 14.56 -17.87
C ASP A 123 -6.99 13.12 -17.95
N GLN A 124 -6.59 12.29 -16.97
CA GLN A 124 -7.05 10.92 -16.83
C GLN A 124 -8.50 10.76 -16.31
N GLY A 125 -9.22 11.86 -16.04
CA GLY A 125 -10.59 11.86 -15.51
C GLY A 125 -10.67 11.98 -13.99
N GLY A 126 -9.57 12.34 -13.33
CA GLY A 126 -9.49 12.50 -11.88
C GLY A 126 -9.42 11.18 -11.10
N LEU A 127 -9.44 11.29 -9.77
CA LEU A 127 -9.16 10.16 -8.87
C LEU A 127 -10.17 9.01 -8.95
N VAL A 128 -11.40 9.27 -9.40
CA VAL A 128 -12.42 8.23 -9.61
C VAL A 128 -12.01 7.28 -10.73
N GLU A 129 -11.52 7.80 -11.84
CA GLU A 129 -11.05 6.97 -12.97
C GLU A 129 -9.72 6.29 -12.65
N VAL A 130 -8.84 6.98 -11.91
CA VAL A 130 -7.60 6.39 -11.40
C VAL A 130 -7.90 5.19 -10.49
N GLU A 131 -8.87 5.31 -9.58
CA GLU A 131 -9.31 4.20 -8.74
C GLU A 131 -9.82 3.02 -9.56
N LYS A 132 -10.67 3.27 -10.57
CA LYS A 132 -11.19 2.20 -11.45
C LYS A 132 -10.07 1.46 -12.16
N LYS A 133 -9.09 2.19 -12.72
CA LYS A 133 -7.91 1.62 -13.39
C LYS A 133 -7.09 0.76 -12.41
N ASN A 134 -6.82 1.28 -11.22
CA ASN A 134 -6.04 0.57 -10.20
C ASN A 134 -6.74 -0.68 -9.69
N LYS A 135 -8.04 -0.60 -9.40
CA LYS A 135 -8.87 -1.77 -9.05
C LYS A 135 -8.86 -2.82 -10.15
N LYS A 136 -8.97 -2.42 -11.42
CA LYS A 136 -8.90 -3.33 -12.57
C LYS A 136 -7.55 -4.06 -12.64
N LYS A 137 -6.44 -3.33 -12.56
CA LYS A 137 -5.08 -3.90 -12.54
C LYS A 137 -4.92 -4.91 -11.41
N ALA A 138 -5.23 -4.51 -10.18
CA ALA A 138 -5.11 -5.37 -9.00
C ALA A 138 -6.00 -6.62 -9.11
N LYS A 139 -7.25 -6.47 -9.58
CA LYS A 139 -8.18 -7.59 -9.76
C LYS A 139 -7.65 -8.64 -10.72
N ILE A 140 -7.02 -8.25 -11.82
CA ILE A 140 -6.46 -9.19 -12.81
C ILE A 140 -5.36 -10.05 -12.17
N LEU A 141 -4.46 -9.46 -11.39
CA LEU A 141 -3.43 -10.22 -10.67
C LEU A 141 -4.01 -11.10 -9.57
N TYR A 142 -4.89 -10.56 -8.72
CA TYR A 142 -5.48 -11.34 -7.63
C TYR A 142 -6.34 -12.50 -8.14
N ASN A 143 -7.04 -12.33 -9.26
CA ASN A 143 -7.75 -13.43 -9.90
C ASN A 143 -6.79 -14.51 -10.42
N ALA A 144 -5.62 -14.12 -10.93
CA ALA A 144 -4.61 -15.10 -11.35
C ALA A 144 -4.11 -15.92 -10.15
N TYR A 145 -3.98 -15.32 -8.96
CA TYR A 145 -3.56 -16.03 -7.75
C TYR A 145 -4.68 -16.92 -7.21
N ASP A 146 -5.86 -16.35 -7.02
CA ASP A 146 -6.99 -17.07 -6.43
C ASP A 146 -7.45 -18.23 -7.35
N GLY A 147 -7.25 -18.10 -8.66
CA GLY A 147 -7.56 -19.13 -9.67
C GLY A 147 -6.43 -20.13 -9.93
N SER A 148 -5.27 -20.02 -9.27
CA SER A 148 -4.11 -20.87 -9.58
C SER A 148 -4.10 -22.21 -8.85
N ASN A 149 -5.19 -22.62 -8.21
CA ASN A 149 -5.26 -23.81 -7.36
C ASN A 149 -4.11 -23.89 -6.33
N GLY A 150 -3.73 -22.75 -5.75
CA GLY A 150 -2.68 -22.67 -4.72
C GLY A 150 -1.24 -22.57 -5.23
N PHE A 151 -0.99 -22.64 -6.55
CA PHE A 151 0.35 -22.46 -7.12
C PHE A 151 0.97 -21.09 -6.80
N TYR A 152 0.18 -20.01 -6.94
CA TYR A 152 0.48 -18.66 -6.47
C TYR A 152 -0.32 -18.37 -5.21
N ARG A 153 0.33 -17.82 -4.18
CA ARG A 153 -0.33 -17.54 -2.89
C ARG A 153 -0.11 -16.10 -2.46
N CYS A 154 -1.20 -15.37 -2.28
CA CYS A 154 -1.17 -14.10 -1.57
C CYS A 154 -1.58 -14.32 -0.11
N PRO A 155 -0.70 -14.05 0.87
CA PRO A 155 -1.00 -14.32 2.28
C PRO A 155 -2.00 -13.32 2.89
N VAL A 156 -2.31 -12.22 2.19
CA VAL A 156 -3.14 -11.12 2.67
C VAL A 156 -4.63 -11.45 2.56
N GLU A 157 -5.38 -11.14 3.62
CA GLU A 157 -6.84 -11.26 3.65
C GLU A 157 -7.50 -10.44 2.54
N LYS A 158 -8.49 -11.03 1.86
CA LYS A 158 -9.01 -10.50 0.59
C LYS A 158 -9.50 -9.06 0.67
N PHE A 159 -10.11 -8.67 1.78
CA PHE A 159 -10.73 -7.35 1.95
C PHE A 159 -9.72 -6.23 2.23
N VAL A 160 -8.47 -6.56 2.59
CA VAL A 160 -7.40 -5.57 2.83
C VAL A 160 -6.25 -5.67 1.84
N ARG A 161 -6.41 -6.45 0.77
CA ARG A 161 -5.44 -6.56 -0.32
C ARG A 161 -5.20 -5.19 -0.96
N SER A 162 -3.95 -4.78 -1.01
CA SER A 162 -3.53 -3.52 -1.62
C SER A 162 -3.82 -3.47 -3.11
N PHE A 163 -4.27 -2.32 -3.62
CA PHE A 163 -4.35 -2.09 -5.06
C PHE A 163 -3.02 -1.65 -5.68
N MET A 164 -2.02 -1.34 -4.86
CA MET A 164 -0.73 -0.79 -5.28
C MET A 164 0.39 -1.81 -5.18
N ASN A 165 0.40 -2.62 -4.14
CA ASN A 165 1.52 -3.49 -3.78
C ASN A 165 1.02 -4.91 -3.54
N VAL A 166 1.27 -5.78 -4.50
CA VAL A 166 0.62 -7.10 -4.60
C VAL A 166 1.67 -8.20 -4.35
N PRO A 167 1.84 -8.67 -3.10
CA PRO A 167 2.79 -9.72 -2.77
C PRO A 167 2.21 -11.11 -3.07
N PHE A 168 3.08 -12.02 -3.48
CA PHE A 168 2.75 -13.42 -3.69
C PHE A 168 3.98 -14.31 -3.51
N THR A 169 3.76 -15.56 -3.10
CA THR A 169 4.78 -16.62 -3.09
C THR A 169 4.36 -17.73 -4.05
N LEU A 170 5.29 -18.61 -4.38
CA LEU A 170 4.98 -19.87 -5.05
C LEU A 170 4.73 -20.97 -4.00
N GLU A 171 3.91 -21.95 -4.36
CA GLU A 171 3.82 -23.19 -3.59
C GLU A 171 5.18 -23.91 -3.50
N LYS A 172 5.87 -24.01 -4.64
CA LYS A 172 7.22 -24.57 -4.74
C LYS A 172 8.23 -23.43 -4.65
N SER A 173 8.66 -23.08 -3.43
CA SER A 173 9.60 -21.97 -3.19
C SER A 173 10.92 -22.06 -3.97
N GLY A 174 11.36 -23.28 -4.32
CA GLY A 174 12.52 -23.50 -5.18
C GLY A 174 12.41 -22.92 -6.60
N LEU A 175 11.20 -22.56 -7.04
CA LEU A 175 10.95 -21.98 -8.36
C LEU A 175 10.95 -20.45 -8.38
N GLU A 176 11.03 -19.78 -7.23
CA GLU A 176 10.95 -18.31 -7.17
C GLU A 176 12.09 -17.65 -7.95
N ALA A 177 13.31 -18.18 -7.84
CA ALA A 177 14.46 -17.67 -8.57
C ALA A 177 14.32 -17.82 -10.10
N GLU A 178 13.75 -18.93 -10.58
CA GLU A 178 13.52 -19.12 -12.01
C GLU A 178 12.39 -18.22 -12.53
N PHE A 179 11.30 -18.07 -11.76
CA PHE A 179 10.23 -17.14 -12.10
C PHE A 179 10.75 -15.70 -12.26
N ILE A 180 11.57 -15.23 -11.32
CA ILE A 180 12.18 -13.89 -11.37
C ILE A 180 13.09 -13.75 -12.60
N LYS A 181 13.88 -14.77 -12.90
CA LYS A 181 14.78 -14.79 -14.07
C LYS A 181 14.00 -14.73 -15.38
N GLU A 182 12.89 -15.45 -15.51
CA GLU A 182 12.04 -15.38 -16.69
C GLU A 182 11.31 -14.04 -16.79
N ALA A 183 10.81 -13.51 -15.68
CA ALA A 183 10.21 -12.18 -15.64
C ALA A 183 11.21 -11.09 -16.09
N ALA A 184 12.48 -11.20 -15.69
CA ALA A 184 13.52 -10.27 -16.10
C ALA A 184 13.78 -10.31 -17.62
N LYS A 185 13.69 -11.46 -18.28
CA LYS A 185 13.80 -11.57 -19.76
C LYS A 185 12.68 -10.81 -20.47
N GLU A 186 11.54 -10.68 -19.82
CA GLU A 186 10.38 -9.94 -20.31
C GLU A 186 10.40 -8.45 -19.92
N ASN A 187 11.53 -7.96 -19.39
CA ASN A 187 11.74 -6.61 -18.84
C ASN A 187 10.88 -6.28 -17.61
N MET A 188 10.47 -7.30 -16.84
CA MET A 188 9.78 -7.13 -15.56
C MET A 188 10.81 -7.18 -14.43
N VAL A 189 11.17 -6.01 -13.89
CA VAL A 189 12.23 -5.86 -12.88
C VAL A 189 11.64 -5.82 -11.48
N GLN A 190 12.26 -6.56 -10.56
CA GLN A 190 11.88 -6.62 -9.16
C GLN A 190 12.73 -5.66 -8.31
N GLN A 191 12.09 -4.81 -7.50
CA GLN A 191 12.73 -4.00 -6.43
C GLN A 191 12.44 -4.55 -5.02
N TRP A 192 12.17 -5.84 -4.90
CA TRP A 192 11.74 -6.51 -3.67
C TRP A 192 12.92 -7.11 -2.89
N HIS A 193 12.92 -6.92 -1.58
CA HIS A 193 14.03 -7.25 -0.71
C HIS A 193 14.02 -8.74 -0.34
N LYS A 194 15.16 -9.43 -0.49
CA LYS A 194 15.30 -10.87 -0.22
C LYS A 194 14.89 -11.30 1.20
N SER A 195 14.88 -10.38 2.17
CA SER A 195 14.59 -10.68 3.58
C SER A 195 13.13 -11.04 3.89
N VAL A 196 12.20 -10.85 2.96
CA VAL A 196 10.75 -11.11 3.20
C VAL A 196 10.23 -12.33 2.43
N GLY A 197 11.06 -12.97 1.59
CA GLY A 197 10.67 -14.11 0.74
C GLY A 197 9.66 -13.75 -0.35
N GLY A 198 9.45 -14.64 -1.32
CA GLY A 198 8.47 -14.42 -2.39
C GLY A 198 8.76 -13.25 -3.32
N MET A 199 7.70 -12.76 -3.95
CA MET A 199 7.71 -11.68 -4.93
C MET A 199 6.66 -10.63 -4.59
N ARG A 200 6.84 -9.42 -5.13
CA ARG A 200 5.87 -8.33 -5.05
C ARG A 200 5.76 -7.62 -6.38
N ALA A 201 4.56 -7.55 -6.92
CA ALA A 201 4.23 -6.68 -8.05
C ALA A 201 3.73 -5.33 -7.54
N SER A 202 4.51 -4.27 -7.75
CA SER A 202 4.09 -2.89 -7.46
C SER A 202 3.48 -2.27 -8.72
N ILE A 203 2.19 -1.94 -8.67
CA ILE A 203 1.34 -1.59 -9.82
C ILE A 203 0.69 -0.21 -9.66
N TYR A 204 1.49 0.78 -9.26
CA TYR A 204 1.11 2.18 -9.06
C TYR A 204 0.38 2.82 -10.26
N ASN A 205 -0.15 4.04 -10.10
CA ASN A 205 -0.93 4.76 -11.11
C ASN A 205 -0.32 4.68 -12.52
N ALA A 206 0.97 4.99 -12.65
CA ALA A 206 1.70 5.01 -13.92
C ALA A 206 1.94 3.61 -14.55
N MET A 207 1.69 2.51 -13.82
CA MET A 207 1.84 1.17 -14.35
C MET A 207 0.75 0.89 -15.41
N PRO A 208 1.13 0.61 -16.67
CA PRO A 208 0.15 0.31 -17.72
C PRO A 208 -0.61 -0.99 -17.45
N LEU A 209 -1.87 -1.05 -17.86
CA LEU A 209 -2.67 -2.28 -17.76
C LEU A 209 -2.02 -3.44 -18.54
N ALA A 210 -1.48 -3.15 -19.73
CA ALA A 210 -0.83 -4.16 -20.58
C ALA A 210 0.39 -4.82 -19.89
N ALA A 211 1.11 -4.10 -19.04
CA ALA A 211 2.22 -4.66 -18.27
C ALA A 211 1.73 -5.67 -17.23
N VAL A 212 0.59 -5.39 -16.60
CA VAL A 212 -0.06 -6.31 -15.65
C VAL A 212 -0.59 -7.56 -16.37
N GLU A 213 -1.19 -7.39 -17.55
CA GLU A 213 -1.65 -8.49 -18.39
C GLU A 213 -0.49 -9.37 -18.87
N LYS A 214 0.65 -8.76 -19.24
CA LYS A 214 1.87 -9.47 -19.59
C LYS A 214 2.42 -10.31 -18.43
N LEU A 215 2.42 -9.76 -17.22
CA LEU A 215 2.80 -10.52 -16.02
C LEU A 215 1.87 -11.71 -15.80
N VAL A 216 0.55 -11.52 -15.93
CA VAL A 216 -0.41 -12.63 -15.78
C VAL A 216 -0.25 -13.69 -16.88
N ALA A 217 0.09 -13.29 -18.11
CA ALA A 217 0.39 -14.23 -19.18
C ALA A 217 1.62 -15.10 -18.85
N LEU A 218 2.71 -14.47 -18.38
CA LEU A 218 3.89 -15.19 -17.89
C LEU A 218 3.53 -16.14 -16.74
N MET A 219 2.70 -15.69 -15.79
CA MET A 219 2.26 -16.52 -14.68
C MET A 219 1.49 -17.76 -15.12
N LYS A 220 0.58 -17.63 -16.09
CA LYS A 220 -0.18 -18.76 -16.61
C LYS A 220 0.73 -19.76 -17.32
N ASP A 221 1.66 -19.27 -18.15
CA ASP A 221 2.64 -20.12 -18.84
C ASP A 221 3.55 -20.86 -17.84
N PHE A 222 4.09 -20.13 -16.86
CA PHE A 222 4.95 -20.69 -15.83
C PHE A 222 4.21 -21.75 -15.01
N GLN A 223 2.98 -21.48 -14.58
CA GLN A 223 2.16 -22.47 -13.90
C GLN A 223 1.91 -23.71 -14.78
N ALA A 224 1.61 -23.55 -16.06
CA ALA A 224 1.37 -24.69 -16.95
C ALA A 224 2.59 -25.62 -17.09
N ARG A 225 3.81 -25.07 -16.97
CA ARG A 225 5.07 -25.84 -17.03
C ARG A 225 5.47 -26.49 -15.70
N TYR A 226 5.05 -25.93 -14.57
CA TYR A 226 5.60 -26.28 -13.26
C TYR A 226 4.58 -26.70 -12.19
N ALA A 227 3.27 -26.65 -12.47
CA ALA A 227 2.22 -27.11 -11.55
C ALA A 227 2.37 -28.59 -11.20
#